data_AF-A0A945IQM8-F1
#
_entry.id   AF-A0A945IQM8-F1
#
_cell.length_a   1.000
_cell.length_b   1.000
_cell.length_c   1.000
_cell.angle_alpha   90.00
_cell.angle_beta   90.00
_cell.angle_gamma   90.00
#
_symmetry.space_group_name_H-M   'P 1'
#
loop_
_entity.id
_entity.type
_entity.pdbx_description
1 polymer ?
#
loop_
_entity_poly.entity_id
_entity_poly.type
_entity_poly.pdbx_seq_one_letter_code
_entity_poly.pdbx_strand_id
1 'polypeptide(L)'
;GYGSMNGWAADLISQEVADQVGKVWGLGSDTPKDPGPWEGEERNMWKPTQQSALWFHGGNLHQSRYYSLFLALQLKARFEGLDTPVYRLAASHHTS
;
A
#
# COMPACT_ATOMS: atom_id res chain seq x y z
N GLY A 1 2.80 12.25 13.46
CA GLY A 1 1.98 11.18 12.84
C GLY A 1 0.77 11.71 12.08
N TYR A 2 0.93 12.77 11.27
CA TYR A 2 -0.12 13.33 10.40
C TYR A 2 0.39 13.59 8.96
N GLY A 3 1.59 13.11 8.63
CA GLY A 3 2.18 13.20 7.30
C GLY A 3 1.80 12.01 6.41
N SER A 4 2.01 12.14 5.11
CA SER A 4 1.77 11.04 4.16
C SER A 4 2.70 9.85 4.46
N MET A 5 2.22 8.64 4.20
CA MET A 5 3.07 7.45 4.34
C MET A 5 4.22 7.44 3.33
N ASN A 6 4.03 8.04 2.14
CA ASN A 6 5.11 8.28 1.18
C ASN A 6 6.22 9.18 1.76
N GLY A 7 5.86 10.25 2.48
CA GLY A 7 6.86 11.11 3.14
C GLY A 7 7.68 10.35 4.16
N TRP A 8 7.05 9.51 4.98
CA TRP A 8 7.76 8.63 5.90
C TRP A 8 8.65 7.60 5.18
N ALA A 9 8.20 7.05 4.05
CA ALA A 9 9.03 6.16 3.23
C ALA A 9 10.28 6.87 2.69
N ALA A 10 10.15 8.14 2.28
CA ALA A 10 11.26 8.95 1.81
C ALA A 10 12.29 9.21 2.92
N ASP A 11 11.81 9.60 4.11
CA ASP A 11 12.66 9.94 5.25
C ASP A 11 13.34 8.71 5.90
N LEU A 12 12.65 7.57 5.95
CA LEU A 12 13.13 6.38 6.66
C LEU A 12 13.87 5.37 5.77
N ILE A 13 13.59 5.35 4.47
CA ILE A 13 14.15 4.37 3.53
C ILE A 13 14.93 5.09 2.44
N SER A 14 14.23 5.75 1.51
CA SER A 14 14.79 6.60 0.46
C SER A 14 13.68 7.23 -0.38
N GLN A 15 13.99 8.34 -1.06
CA GLN A 15 13.09 8.94 -2.04
C GLN A 15 12.72 7.96 -3.16
N GLU A 16 13.68 7.17 -3.65
CA GLU A 16 13.45 6.15 -4.68
C GLU A 16 12.40 5.13 -4.25
N VAL A 17 12.44 4.65 -3.01
CA VAL A 17 11.43 3.73 -2.49
C VAL A 17 10.06 4.41 -2.36
N ALA A 18 10.02 5.67 -1.92
CA ALA A 18 8.78 6.44 -1.83
C ALA A 18 8.09 6.60 -3.19
N ASP A 19 8.88 6.84 -4.24
CA ASP A 19 8.39 6.97 -5.62
C ASP A 19 8.00 5.61 -6.21
N GLN A 20 8.76 4.55 -5.89
CA GLN A 20 8.47 3.20 -6.37
C GLN A 20 7.16 2.67 -5.81
N VAL A 21 6.89 2.82 -4.51
CA VAL A 21 5.68 2.32 -3.84
C VAL A 21 4.39 2.81 -4.52
N GLY A 22 4.38 4.05 -4.99
CA GLY A 22 3.17 4.72 -5.47
C GLY A 22 2.32 5.29 -4.35
N LYS A 23 1.12 5.79 -4.68
CA LYS A 23 0.26 6.48 -3.71
C LYS A 23 -0.20 5.52 -2.62
N VAL A 24 -0.01 5.90 -1.35
CA VAL A 24 -0.56 5.17 -0.19
C VAL A 24 -1.78 5.93 0.32
N TRP A 25 -2.88 5.22 0.57
CA TRP A 25 -4.23 5.75 0.82
C TRP A 25 -4.95 6.33 -0.41
N GLY A 26 -6.23 6.65 -0.21
CA GLY A 26 -7.15 7.10 -1.26
C GLY A 26 -7.81 5.92 -1.97
N LEU A 27 -9.04 6.13 -2.45
CA LEU A 27 -9.83 5.10 -3.11
C LEU A 27 -9.73 5.20 -4.64
N GLY A 28 -9.24 6.32 -5.16
CA GLY A 28 -9.29 6.63 -6.58
C GLY A 28 -10.68 6.96 -7.09
N SER A 29 -11.41 7.74 -6.30
CA SER A 29 -12.78 8.17 -6.56
C SER A 29 -12.97 9.15 -7.73
N ASP A 30 -11.91 9.49 -8.47
CA ASP A 30 -11.91 10.46 -9.57
C ASP A 30 -12.41 11.85 -9.16
N THR A 31 -12.05 12.25 -7.94
CA THR A 31 -12.31 13.60 -7.42
C THR A 31 -11.04 14.44 -7.46
N PRO A 32 -11.13 15.78 -7.42
CA PRO A 32 -9.94 16.63 -7.43
C PRO A 32 -8.90 16.33 -6.33
N LYS A 33 -9.33 15.75 -5.21
CA LYS A 33 -8.45 15.39 -4.07
C LYS A 33 -8.07 13.91 -4.03
N ASP A 34 -8.74 13.08 -4.82
CA ASP A 34 -8.48 11.65 -4.95
C ASP A 34 -8.67 11.24 -6.42
N PRO A 35 -7.75 11.67 -7.30
CA PRO A 35 -7.82 11.35 -8.73
C PRO A 35 -7.84 9.84 -8.91
N GLY A 36 -8.55 9.37 -9.93
CA GLY A 36 -8.68 7.96 -10.25
C GLY A 36 -7.37 7.30 -10.73
N PRO A 37 -7.44 6.01 -11.10
CA PRO A 37 -8.62 5.15 -11.08
C PRO A 37 -8.87 4.53 -9.69
N TRP A 38 -10.09 4.02 -9.48
CA TRP A 38 -10.43 3.16 -8.35
C TRP A 38 -9.77 1.78 -8.51
N GLU A 39 -9.36 1.17 -7.40
CA GLU A 39 -8.52 -0.04 -7.43
C GLU A 39 -9.04 -1.28 -6.70
N GLY A 40 -10.20 -1.23 -6.05
CA GLY A 40 -10.66 -2.30 -5.16
C GLY A 40 -10.97 -1.77 -3.78
N GLU A 41 -9.92 -1.18 -3.24
CA GLU A 41 -9.69 -0.89 -1.85
C GLU A 41 -8.76 0.32 -1.78
N GLU A 42 -8.41 0.75 -0.58
CA GLU A 42 -7.41 1.79 -0.37
C GLU A 42 -6.05 1.42 -0.97
N ARG A 43 -5.45 2.38 -1.71
CA ARG A 43 -4.20 2.14 -2.42
C ARG A 43 -3.05 1.78 -1.48
N ASN A 44 -2.32 0.72 -1.85
CA ASN A 44 -1.10 0.26 -1.17
C ASN A 44 -1.22 0.00 0.34
N MET A 45 -2.43 -0.07 0.89
CA MET A 45 -2.69 -0.41 2.28
C MET A 45 -2.93 -1.92 2.43
N TRP A 46 -2.22 -2.55 3.37
CA TRP A 46 -2.36 -3.98 3.72
C TRP A 46 -2.17 -5.00 2.57
N LYS A 47 -1.69 -4.54 1.40
CA LYS A 47 -1.40 -5.34 0.21
C LYS A 47 0.04 -5.10 -0.26
N PRO A 48 0.60 -5.98 -1.10
CA PRO A 48 1.95 -5.80 -1.60
C PRO A 48 2.03 -4.54 -2.46
N THR A 49 3.16 -3.85 -2.37
CA THR A 49 3.45 -2.65 -3.15
C THR A 49 4.37 -2.98 -4.32
N GLN A 50 4.62 -1.99 -5.16
CA GLN A 50 5.63 -2.07 -6.24
C GLN A 50 7.06 -2.19 -5.69
N GLN A 51 7.30 -1.78 -4.44
CA GLN A 51 8.54 -2.09 -3.72
C GLN A 51 8.46 -3.52 -3.17
N SER A 52 9.45 -4.33 -3.53
CA SER A 52 9.50 -5.72 -3.08
C SER A 52 9.60 -5.79 -1.55
N ALA A 53 8.87 -6.74 -0.97
CA ALA A 53 8.83 -7.02 0.47
C ALA A 53 8.42 -5.83 1.36
N LEU A 54 7.65 -4.87 0.84
CA LEU A 54 7.14 -3.72 1.61
C LEU A 54 5.61 -3.67 1.64
N TRP A 55 5.06 -3.46 2.84
CA TRP A 55 3.63 -3.27 3.12
C TRP A 55 3.41 -2.10 4.05
N PHE A 56 2.29 -1.41 3.88
CA PHE A 56 1.82 -0.39 4.81
C PHE A 56 0.69 -0.93 5.68
N HIS A 57 0.77 -0.66 6.98
CA HIS A 57 -0.24 -1.03 7.96
C HIS A 57 -0.61 0.21 8.79
N GLY A 58 -1.90 0.53 8.85
CA GLY A 58 -2.40 1.70 9.54
C GLY A 58 -3.92 1.74 9.53
N GLY A 59 -4.49 2.91 9.75
CA GLY A 59 -5.94 3.11 9.83
C GLY A 59 -6.48 3.07 11.26
N ASN A 60 -7.79 3.18 11.38
CA ASN A 60 -8.46 3.13 12.67
C ASN A 60 -8.49 1.68 13.23
N LEU A 61 -8.98 1.52 14.47
CA LEU A 61 -9.02 0.21 15.14
C LEU A 61 -9.78 -0.85 14.33
N HIS A 62 -10.86 -0.46 13.62
CA HIS A 62 -11.64 -1.38 12.81
C HIS A 62 -10.84 -1.88 11.60
N GLN A 63 -10.23 -0.96 10.84
CA GLN A 63 -9.38 -1.29 9.69
C GLN A 63 -8.20 -2.16 10.12
N SER A 64 -7.48 -1.76 11.16
CA SER A 64 -6.34 -2.53 11.68
C SER A 64 -6.74 -3.93 12.13
N ARG A 65 -7.88 -4.09 12.85
CA ARG A 65 -8.38 -5.42 13.24
C ARG A 65 -8.71 -6.29 12.03
N TYR A 66 -9.43 -5.73 11.06
CA TYR A 66 -9.91 -6.47 9.91
C TYR A 66 -8.75 -6.90 9.00
N TYR A 67 -7.85 -5.97 8.67
CA TYR A 67 -6.78 -6.20 7.70
C TYR A 67 -5.56 -6.93 8.24
N SER A 68 -5.36 -6.99 9.56
CA SER A 68 -4.24 -7.74 10.16
C SER A 68 -4.22 -9.21 9.75
N LEU A 69 -5.38 -9.87 9.70
CA LEU A 69 -5.46 -11.28 9.32
C LEU A 69 -5.01 -11.50 7.87
N PHE A 70 -5.53 -10.69 6.94
CA PHE A 70 -5.20 -10.81 5.53
C PHE A 70 -3.71 -10.51 5.26
N LEU A 71 -3.15 -9.51 5.93
CA LEU A 71 -1.72 -9.20 5.84
C LEU A 71 -0.87 -10.34 6.41
N ALA A 72 -1.25 -10.90 7.56
CA ALA A 72 -0.52 -12.02 8.16
C ALA A 72 -0.53 -13.26 7.26
N LEU A 73 -1.68 -13.59 6.64
CA LEU A 73 -1.79 -14.71 5.71
C LEU A 73 -0.94 -14.50 4.46
N GLN A 74 -0.92 -13.27 3.92
CA GLN A 74 -0.03 -12.89 2.82
C GLN A 74 1.45 -13.08 3.14
N LEU A 75 1.89 -12.69 4.34
CA LEU A 75 3.28 -12.86 4.78
C LEU A 75 3.60 -14.34 5.02
N LYS A 76 2.68 -15.07 5.66
CA LYS A 76 2.87 -16.49 5.95
C LYS A 76 2.95 -17.32 4.67
N ALA A 77 2.09 -17.07 3.70
CA ALA A 77 2.11 -17.78 2.41
C ALA A 77 3.47 -17.60 1.71
N ARG A 78 4.01 -16.38 1.67
CA ARG A 78 5.34 -16.11 1.11
C ARG A 78 6.46 -16.81 1.88
N PHE A 79 6.37 -16.83 3.21
CA PHE A 79 7.34 -17.52 4.06
C PHE A 79 7.37 -19.04 3.78
N GLU A 80 6.21 -19.63 3.48
CA GLU A 80 6.08 -21.04 3.09
C GLU A 80 6.37 -21.31 1.61
N GLY A 81 6.79 -20.30 0.84
CA GLY A 81 7.06 -20.44 -0.60
C GLY A 81 5.81 -20.67 -1.45
N LEU A 82 4.62 -20.36 -0.92
CA LEU A 82 3.37 -20.42 -1.67
C LEU A 82 3.26 -19.19 -2.57
N ASP A 83 2.79 -19.41 -3.80
CA ASP A 83 2.52 -18.30 -4.69
C ASP A 83 1.40 -17.41 -4.11
N THR A 84 1.61 -16.10 -4.20
CA THR A 84 0.69 -15.09 -3.67
C THR A 84 0.31 -14.14 -4.79
N PRO A 85 -0.46 -14.61 -5.79
CA PRO A 85 -0.81 -13.80 -6.94
C PRO A 85 -1.57 -12.57 -6.45
N VAL A 86 -1.01 -11.38 -6.73
CA VAL A 86 -1.64 -10.12 -6.40
C VAL A 86 -2.60 -9.78 -7.52
N TYR A 87 -3.88 -9.63 -7.20
CA TYR A 87 -4.83 -9.07 -8.16
C TYR A 87 -4.42 -7.62 -8.44
N ARG A 88 -3.79 -7.42 -9.62
CA ARG A 88 -3.36 -6.13 -10.17
C ARG A 88 -2.51 -5.30 -9.19
N LEU A 89 -1.20 -5.44 -9.27
CA LEU A 89 -0.29 -4.40 -8.76
C LEU A 89 -0.56 -3.11 -9.54
N ALA A 90 -0.92 -2.05 -8.84
CA ALA A 90 -1.23 -0.78 -9.48
C ALA A 90 0.05 -0.12 -10.00
N ALA A 91 -0.05 0.57 -11.13
CA ALA A 91 1.04 1.39 -11.61
C ALA A 91 1.35 2.48 -10.58
N SER A 92 2.64 2.73 -10.32
CA SER A 92 3.01 3.85 -9.46
C SER A 92 2.66 5.16 -10.17
N HIS A 93 1.82 5.97 -9.54
CA HIS A 93 1.47 7.32 -9.98
C HIS A 93 2.01 8.38 -9.01
N HIS A 94 3.05 8.06 -8.23
CA HIS A 94 3.70 9.03 -7.34
C HIS A 94 4.66 9.90 -8.15
N THR A 95 4.14 10.99 -8.70
CA THR A 95 4.98 12.07 -9.24
C THR A 95 5.00 13.18 -8.20
N SER A 96 5.99 13.12 -7.29
CA SER A 96 6.45 14.20 -6.38
C SER A 96 5.38 15.05 -5.69
#